data_AF-A0AAU2K1Z4-F1
#
_entry.id   AF-A0AAU2K1Z4-F1
#
_cell.length_a   1.000
_cell.length_b   1.000
_cell.length_c   1.000
_cell.angle_alpha   90.00
_cell.angle_beta   90.00
_cell.angle_gamma   90.00
#
_symmetry.space_group_name_H-M   'P 1'
#
loop_
_entity.id
_entity.type
_entity.pdbx_description
1 polymer ?
#
loop_
_entity_poly.entity_id
_entity_poly.type
_entity_poly.pdbx_seq_one_letter_code
_entity_poly.pdbx_strand_id
1 'polypeptide(L)'
;MATPPPPGSTQTSDQSENQRGYNALQQAKTGVERAQSDVKTVMDGLIRAYGGADGTAFQGLLNEWSGQVDLITRSMGEMMQTLTETGQAQSRTQGQINDFIQEAKRSSISQGAQNRLNP
;
A
#
# COMPACT_ATOMS: atom_id res chain seq x y z
N MET A 1 -25.78 -15.57 15.35
CA MET A 1 -24.34 -15.87 15.30
C MET A 1 -23.94 -15.95 13.84
N ALA A 2 -23.08 -15.04 13.36
CA ALA A 2 -22.62 -15.06 11.98
C ALA A 2 -21.63 -16.22 11.82
N THR A 3 -21.88 -17.11 10.84
CA THR A 3 -20.96 -18.18 10.46
C THR A 3 -19.60 -17.58 10.10
N PRO A 4 -18.48 -18.12 10.60
CA PRO A 4 -17.16 -17.65 10.23
C PRO A 4 -17.00 -17.70 8.70
N PRO A 5 -16.43 -16.66 8.08
CA PRO A 5 -16.14 -16.67 6.66
C PRO A 5 -15.29 -17.90 6.30
N PRO A 6 -15.50 -18.51 5.11
CA PRO A 6 -14.65 -19.59 4.63
C PRO A 6 -13.16 -19.24 4.79
N PRO A 7 -12.28 -20.20 5.16
CA PRO A 7 -10.87 -19.92 5.48
C PRO A 7 -10.09 -19.11 4.42
N GLY A 8 -10.54 -19.08 3.16
CA GLY A 8 -9.92 -18.30 2.09
C GLY A 8 -10.57 -16.95 1.74
N SER A 9 -11.78 -16.65 2.23
CA SER A 9 -12.49 -15.42 1.80
C SER A 9 -11.94 -14.15 2.47
N THR A 10 -11.57 -14.24 3.75
CA THR A 10 -10.99 -13.10 4.49
C THR A 10 -9.55 -12.80 4.02
N GLN A 11 -8.77 -13.83 3.73
CA GLN A 11 -7.38 -13.66 3.29
C GLN A 11 -7.28 -13.05 1.88
N THR A 12 -8.18 -13.45 0.97
CA THR A 12 -8.25 -12.86 -0.37
C THR A 12 -8.75 -11.41 -0.31
N SER A 13 -9.71 -11.12 0.58
CA SER A 13 -10.19 -9.74 0.76
C SER A 13 -9.08 -8.83 1.28
N ASP A 14 -8.30 -9.25 2.28
CA ASP A 14 -7.24 -8.41 2.85
C ASP A 14 -6.17 -8.05 1.82
N GLN A 15 -5.79 -9.01 0.98
CA GLN A 15 -4.83 -8.79 -0.10
C GLN A 15 -5.38 -7.84 -1.17
N SER A 16 -6.68 -7.95 -1.48
CA SER A 16 -7.36 -7.04 -2.40
C SER A 16 -7.46 -5.60 -1.83
N GLU A 17 -7.66 -5.46 -0.52
CA GLU A 17 -7.71 -4.16 0.15
C GLU A 17 -6.33 -3.51 0.22
N ASN A 18 -5.26 -4.29 0.45
CA ASN A 18 -3.88 -3.78 0.37
C ASN A 18 -3.56 -3.22 -1.02
N GLN A 19 -3.96 -3.94 -2.09
CA GLN A 19 -3.77 -3.46 -3.46
C GLN A 19 -4.60 -2.21 -3.77
N ARG A 20 -5.84 -2.13 -3.27
CA ARG A 20 -6.69 -0.94 -3.40
C ARG A 20 -6.06 0.27 -2.71
N GLY A 21 -5.59 0.09 -1.48
CA GLY A 21 -4.89 1.14 -0.72
C GLY A 21 -3.63 1.63 -1.44
N TYR A 22 -2.83 0.71 -1.97
CA TYR A 22 -1.64 1.04 -2.75
C TYR A 22 -1.99 1.90 -3.97
N ASN A 23 -2.99 1.48 -4.75
CA ASN A 23 -3.41 2.19 -5.94
C ASN A 23 -3.96 3.59 -5.62
N ALA A 24 -4.69 3.73 -4.50
CA ALA A 24 -5.20 5.02 -4.05
C ALA A 24 -4.06 5.97 -3.64
N LEU A 25 -3.08 5.48 -2.88
CA LEU A 25 -1.90 6.24 -2.49
C LEU A 25 -1.06 6.66 -3.71
N GLN A 26 -0.88 5.76 -4.67
CA GLN A 26 -0.16 6.08 -5.91
C GLN A 26 -0.86 7.19 -6.70
N GLN A 27 -2.19 7.15 -6.82
CA GLN A 27 -2.96 8.20 -7.49
C GLN A 27 -2.87 9.54 -6.76
N ALA A 28 -3.00 9.52 -5.43
CA ALA A 28 -2.88 10.70 -4.59
C ALA A 28 -1.49 11.34 -4.71
N LYS A 29 -0.42 10.52 -4.63
CA LYS A 29 0.97 10.97 -4.79
C LYS A 29 1.17 11.66 -6.14
N THR A 30 0.74 11.04 -7.24
CA THR A 30 0.84 11.62 -8.58
C THR A 30 0.06 12.94 -8.69
N GLY A 31 -1.10 13.04 -8.04
CA GLY A 31 -1.89 14.27 -8.00
C GLY A 31 -1.17 15.41 -7.27
N VAL A 32 -0.56 15.11 -6.12
CA VAL A 32 0.23 16.06 -5.34
C VAL A 32 1.47 16.53 -6.12
N GLU A 33 2.22 15.62 -6.74
CA GLU A 33 3.39 15.95 -7.56
C GLU A 33 3.01 16.83 -8.77
N ARG A 34 1.86 16.58 -9.40
CA ARG A 34 1.35 17.46 -10.46
C ARG A 34 1.05 18.86 -9.94
N ALA A 35 0.34 18.97 -8.81
CA ALA A 35 0.03 20.26 -8.20
C ALA A 35 1.32 21.05 -7.86
N GLN A 36 2.36 20.35 -7.38
CA GLN A 36 3.69 20.94 -7.14
C GLN A 36 4.29 21.55 -8.41
N SER A 37 4.25 20.81 -9.52
CA SER A 37 4.74 21.27 -10.82
C SER A 37 3.96 22.48 -11.35
N ASP A 38 2.63 22.46 -11.21
CA ASP A 38 1.76 23.55 -11.67
C ASP A 38 2.03 24.83 -10.90
N VAL A 39 2.13 24.74 -9.56
CA VAL A 39 2.46 25.89 -8.71
C VAL A 39 3.85 26.45 -9.04
N LYS A 40 4.84 25.58 -9.25
CA LYS A 40 6.19 26.00 -9.68
C LYS A 40 6.17 26.73 -11.02
N THR A 41 5.37 26.24 -11.97
CA THR A 41 5.24 26.86 -13.31
C THR A 41 4.60 28.25 -13.23
N VAL A 42 3.51 28.38 -12.47
CA VAL A 42 2.85 29.67 -12.23
C VAL A 42 3.80 30.65 -11.52
N MET A 43 4.59 30.14 -10.58
CA MET A 43 5.57 30.92 -9.82
C MET A 43 6.67 31.51 -10.71
N ASP A 44 7.25 30.73 -11.61
CA ASP A 44 8.29 31.22 -12.53
C ASP A 44 7.77 32.37 -13.42
N GLY A 45 6.47 32.39 -13.70
CA GLY A 45 5.78 33.50 -14.35
C GLY A 45 5.56 34.70 -13.42
N LEU A 46 5.08 34.45 -12.19
CA LEU A 46 4.77 35.50 -11.21
C LEU A 46 6.00 36.21 -10.66
N ILE A 47 7.12 35.53 -10.41
CA ILE A 47 8.38 36.15 -9.95
C ILE A 47 8.89 37.18 -10.97
N ARG A 48 8.69 36.93 -12.27
CA ARG A 48 9.04 37.89 -13.32
C ARG A 48 8.17 39.15 -13.26
N ALA A 49 6.96 39.05 -12.73
CA ALA A 49 5.99 40.14 -12.63
C ALA A 49 6.04 40.88 -11.29
N TYR A 50 6.25 40.17 -10.18
CA TYR A 50 6.32 40.68 -8.81
C TYR A 50 7.78 40.91 -8.40
N GLY A 51 8.38 42.00 -8.87
CA GLY A 51 9.67 42.47 -8.35
C GLY A 51 9.54 43.09 -6.95
N GLY A 52 10.56 42.91 -6.11
CA GLY A 52 10.65 43.57 -4.79
C GLY A 52 10.34 42.67 -3.58
N ALA A 53 9.94 43.30 -2.47
CA ALA A 53 9.74 42.63 -1.18
C ALA A 53 8.62 41.57 -1.20
N ASP A 54 7.53 41.84 -1.92
CA ASP A 54 6.37 40.95 -2.02
C ASP A 54 6.71 39.64 -2.76
N GLY A 55 7.50 39.73 -3.84
CA GLY A 55 8.00 38.56 -4.55
C GLY A 55 8.87 37.67 -3.67
N THR A 56 9.68 38.27 -2.79
CA THR A 56 10.55 37.54 -1.85
C THR A 56 9.73 36.82 -0.77
N ALA A 57 8.73 37.48 -0.19
CA ALA A 57 7.86 36.88 0.81
C ALA A 57 7.04 35.71 0.22
N PHE A 58 6.52 35.89 -1.00
CA PHE A 58 5.78 34.85 -1.71
C PHE A 58 6.68 33.66 -2.09
N GLN A 59 7.92 33.90 -2.50
CA GLN A 59 8.91 32.84 -2.73
C GLN A 59 9.21 32.03 -1.46
N GLY A 60 9.27 32.69 -0.29
CA GLY A 60 9.43 32.01 1.00
C GLY A 60 8.29 31.05 1.30
N LEU A 61 7.04 31.52 1.17
CA LEU A 61 5.84 30.70 1.36
C LEU A 61 5.85 29.46 0.46
N LEU A 62 6.25 29.63 -0.81
CA LEU A 62 6.26 28.53 -1.77
C LEU A 62 7.36 27.50 -1.50
N ASN A 63 8.53 27.94 -1.04
CA ASN A 63 9.58 27.02 -0.61
C ASN A 63 9.12 26.18 0.59
N GLU A 64 8.43 26.80 1.55
CA GLU A 64 7.85 26.09 2.70
C GLU A 64 6.79 25.08 2.24
N TRP A 65 5.87 25.49 1.37
CA TRP A 65 4.86 24.61 0.80
C TRP A 65 5.47 23.44 0.03
N SER A 66 6.49 23.68 -0.81
CA SER A 66 7.20 22.62 -1.52
C SER A 66 7.84 21.63 -0.56
N GLY A 67 8.44 22.12 0.54
CA GLY A 67 8.99 21.25 1.58
C GLY A 67 7.92 20.37 2.23
N GLN A 68 6.73 20.90 2.50
CA GLN A 68 5.61 20.11 3.02
C GLN A 68 5.13 19.05 2.01
N VAL A 69 5.07 19.41 0.73
CA VAL A 69 4.73 18.46 -0.33
C VAL A 69 5.73 17.30 -0.40
N ASP A 70 7.04 17.59 -0.30
CA ASP A 70 8.08 16.56 -0.31
C ASP A 70 7.95 15.61 0.90
N LEU A 71 7.59 16.14 2.08
CA LEU A 71 7.32 15.32 3.27
C LEU A 71 6.10 14.42 3.08
N ILE A 72 5.00 14.97 2.57
CA ILE A 72 3.75 14.24 2.35
C ILE A 72 3.96 13.12 1.32
N THR A 73 4.61 13.42 0.19
CA THR A 73 4.87 12.44 -0.87
C THR A 73 5.81 11.32 -0.41
N ARG A 74 6.80 11.63 0.44
CA ARG A 74 7.64 10.63 1.10
C ARG A 74 6.82 9.71 2.01
N SER A 75 5.99 10.28 2.87
CA SER A 75 5.13 9.50 3.77
C SER A 75 4.16 8.59 2.98
N MET A 76 3.61 9.07 1.86
CA MET A 76 2.82 8.23 0.94
C MET A 76 3.63 7.06 0.39
N GLY A 77 4.88 7.28 -0.01
CA GLY A 77 5.79 6.23 -0.48
C GLY A 77 6.08 5.16 0.59
N GLU A 78 6.32 5.58 1.83
CA GLU A 78 6.53 4.67 2.98
C GLU A 78 5.28 3.82 3.26
N MET A 79 4.09 4.42 3.20
CA MET A 79 2.83 3.68 3.35
C MET A 79 2.62 2.67 2.22
N MET A 80 2.92 3.05 0.97
CA MET A 80 2.85 2.14 -0.17
C MET A 80 3.81 0.95 -0.03
N GLN A 81 5.02 1.20 0.47
CA GLN A 81 5.98 0.15 0.77
C GLN A 81 5.44 -0.79 1.86
N THR A 82 4.89 -0.24 2.94
CA THR A 82 4.31 -1.03 4.03
C THR A 82 3.16 -1.92 3.55
N LEU A 83 2.26 -1.42 2.69
CA LEU A 83 1.18 -2.21 2.09
C LEU A 83 1.73 -3.35 1.21
N THR A 84 2.79 -3.09 0.46
CA THR A 84 3.46 -4.09 -0.39
C THR A 84 4.09 -5.19 0.47
N GLU A 85 4.83 -4.82 1.51
CA GLU A 85 5.47 -5.77 2.43
C GLU A 85 4.44 -6.61 3.18
N THR A 86 3.34 -5.99 3.61
CA THR A 86 2.21 -6.68 4.27
C THR A 86 1.58 -7.71 3.33
N GLY A 87 1.32 -7.34 2.08
CA GLY A 87 0.80 -8.28 1.07
C GLY A 87 1.73 -9.47 0.81
N GLN A 88 3.04 -9.23 0.75
CA GLN A 88 4.03 -10.30 0.60
C GLN A 88 4.11 -11.21 1.83
N ALA A 89 4.03 -10.65 3.04
CA ALA A 89 4.00 -11.42 4.28
C ALA A 89 2.74 -12.30 4.35
N GLN A 90 1.58 -11.76 4.02
CA GLN A 90 0.32 -12.52 3.94
C GLN A 90 0.43 -13.68 2.93
N SER A 91 0.96 -13.44 1.73
CA SER A 91 1.13 -14.48 0.71
C SER A 91 2.05 -15.61 1.19
N ARG A 92 3.16 -15.28 1.87
CA ARG A 92 4.07 -16.28 2.47
C ARG A 92 3.37 -17.13 3.52
N THR A 93 2.64 -16.50 4.44
CA THR A 93 1.88 -17.19 5.48
C THR A 93 0.81 -18.10 4.88
N GLN A 94 0.14 -17.67 3.80
CA GLN A 94 -0.84 -18.49 3.09
C GLN A 94 -0.21 -19.74 2.46
N GLY A 95 0.97 -19.62 1.85
CA GLY A 95 1.71 -20.76 1.31
C GLY A 95 2.01 -21.80 2.38
N GLN A 96 2.54 -21.36 3.52
CA GLN A 96 2.85 -22.24 4.66
C GLN A 96 1.62 -22.95 5.23
N ILE A 97 0.49 -22.23 5.37
CA ILE A 97 -0.77 -22.82 5.83
C ILE A 97 -1.28 -23.86 4.84
N ASN A 98 -1.24 -23.57 3.54
CA ASN A 98 -1.66 -24.52 2.50
C ASN A 98 -0.79 -25.77 2.49
N ASP A 99 0.52 -25.64 2.61
CA ASP A 99 1.45 -26.77 2.70
C ASP A 99 1.17 -27.61 3.95
N PHE A 100 0.97 -26.98 5.11
CA PHE A 100 0.59 -27.65 6.35
C PHE A 100 -0.73 -28.42 6.20
N ILE A 101 -1.76 -27.81 5.60
CA ILE A 101 -3.06 -28.48 5.36
C ILE A 101 -2.89 -29.65 4.40
N GLN A 102 -2.11 -29.51 3.33
CA GLN A 102 -1.86 -30.59 2.39
C GLN A 102 -1.12 -31.76 3.06
N GLU A 103 -0.13 -31.47 3.90
CA GLU A 103 0.62 -32.48 4.65
C GLU A 103 -0.27 -33.19 5.68
N ALA A 104 -1.09 -32.44 6.43
CA ALA A 104 -2.08 -33.00 7.35
C ALA A 104 -3.12 -33.88 6.63
N LYS A 105 -3.56 -33.48 5.42
CA LYS A 105 -4.44 -34.29 4.57
C LYS A 105 -3.76 -35.58 4.12
N ARG A 106 -2.52 -35.53 3.66
CA ARG A 106 -1.76 -36.73 3.27
C ARG A 106 -1.58 -37.68 4.45
N SER A 107 -1.21 -37.15 5.61
CA SER A 107 -1.03 -37.90 6.85
C SER A 107 -2.33 -38.57 7.32
N SER A 108 -3.45 -37.85 7.35
CA SER A 108 -4.76 -38.39 7.76
C SER A 108 -5.31 -39.44 6.78
N ILE A 109 -5.09 -39.27 5.47
CA ILE A 109 -5.42 -40.29 4.47
C ILE A 109 -4.59 -41.57 4.70
N SER A 110 -3.30 -41.44 5.04
CA SER A 110 -2.44 -42.61 5.31
C SER A 110 -2.88 -43.39 6.56
N GLN A 111 -3.27 -42.69 7.64
CA GLN A 111 -3.77 -43.33 8.86
C GLN A 111 -5.13 -44.01 8.64
N GLY A 112 -6.03 -43.38 7.89
CA GLY A 112 -7.32 -43.99 7.52
C GLY A 112 -7.18 -45.24 6.65
N ALA A 113 -6.13 -45.33 5.82
CA ALA A 113 -5.81 -46.53 5.05
C ALA A 113 -5.22 -47.65 5.93
N GLN A 114 -4.36 -47.32 6.88
CA GLN A 114 -3.78 -48.29 7.83
C GLN A 114 -4.83 -48.92 8.75
N ASN A 115 -5.78 -48.13 9.27
CA ASN A 115 -6.86 -48.63 10.12
C ASN A 115 -7.87 -49.55 9.40
N ARG A 116 -7.91 -49.52 8.06
CA ARG A 116 -8.76 -50.42 7.26
C ARG A 116 -8.07 -51.74 6.90
N LEU A 117 -6.75 -51.80 7.03
CA LEU A 117 -5.94 -53.00 6.74
C LEU A 117 -5.60 -53.81 8.00
N ASN A 118 -5.86 -53.27 9.19
CA ASN A 118 -5.68 -53.97 10.46
C ASN A 118 -6.76 -53.50 11.46
N PRO A 119 -7.94 -54.15 11.51
CA PRO A 119 -9.01 -53.84 12.45
C PRO A 119 -8.72 -54.30 13.89
#